data_AF-A0A7V1LTS1-F1
#
_entry.id   AF-A0A7V1LTS1-F1
#
_cell.length_a   1.000
_cell.length_b   1.000
_cell.length_c   1.000
_cell.angle_alpha   90.00
_cell.angle_beta   90.00
_cell.angle_gamma   90.00
#
_symmetry.space_group_name_H-M   'P 1'
#
loop_
_entity.id
_entity.type
_entity.pdbx_description
1 polymer ?
#
loop_
_entity_poly.entity_id
_entity_poly.type
_entity_poly.pdbx_seq_one_letter_code
_entity_poly.pdbx_strand_id
1 'polypeptide(L)' 'MSNKQMFEKIKHLNAIGQEYWSARELHTVLDYIKWDKFLHVIDKAKRSCENSGQSSENHFPRVEKLVKIGWNNA' A
#
# COMPACT_ATOMS: atom_id res chain seq x y z
N MET A 1 12.94 -16.24 10.41
CA MET A 1 11.52 -16.23 9.94
C MET A 1 11.53 -15.77 8.49
N SER A 2 10.79 -16.45 7.60
CA SER A 2 10.73 -16.06 6.18
C SER A 2 9.85 -14.82 6.00
N ASN A 3 10.25 -13.86 5.16
CA ASN A 3 9.51 -12.61 4.90
C ASN A 3 8.04 -12.84 4.55
N LYS A 4 7.72 -13.97 3.90
CA LYS A 4 6.35 -14.37 3.58
C LYS A 4 5.45 -14.43 4.83
N GLN A 5 5.97 -14.91 5.96
CA GLN A 5 5.21 -14.98 7.21
C GLN A 5 4.98 -13.60 7.85
N MET A 6 5.78 -12.57 7.53
CA MET A 6 5.56 -11.23 8.04
C MET A 6 4.44 -10.52 7.29
N PHE A 7 4.38 -10.65 5.96
CA PHE A 7 3.30 -10.06 5.17
C PHE A 7 1.93 -10.66 5.50
N GLU A 8 1.85 -11.97 5.73
CA GLU A 8 0.57 -12.59 6.12
C GLU A 8 0.08 -12.12 7.50
N LYS A 9 0.98 -11.73 8.42
CA LYS A 9 0.61 -11.24 9.76
C LYS A 9 -0.03 -9.85 9.76
N ILE A 10 0.32 -9.01 8.79
CA ILE A 10 -0.18 -7.65 8.64
C ILE A 10 -1.24 -7.54 7.54
N LYS A 11 -1.79 -8.69 7.11
CA LYS A 11 -2.84 -8.77 6.11
C LYS A 11 -4.20 -8.46 6.74
N HIS A 12 -4.94 -7.57 6.12
CA HIS A 12 -6.28 -7.19 6.53
C HIS A 12 -7.30 -7.56 5.46
N LEU A 13 -8.54 -7.78 5.88
CA LEU A 13 -9.67 -7.96 4.99
C LEU A 13 -10.56 -6.73 5.09
N ASN A 14 -10.97 -6.20 3.95
CA ASN A 14 -11.90 -5.08 3.94
C ASN A 14 -13.36 -5.59 4.05
N ALA A 15 -14.33 -4.66 4.14
CA ALA A 15 -15.75 -5.01 4.28
C ALA A 15 -16.33 -5.90 3.16
N ILE A 16 -15.66 -6.01 2.02
CA ILE A 16 -16.05 -6.85 0.89
C ILE A 16 -15.15 -8.08 0.74
N GLY A 17 -14.36 -8.41 1.77
CA GLY A 17 -13.51 -9.61 1.81
C GLY A 17 -12.24 -9.54 0.95
N GLN A 18 -11.85 -8.36 0.46
CA GLN A 18 -10.59 -8.22 -0.28
C GLN A 18 -9.43 -7.97 0.67
N GLU A 19 -8.30 -8.61 0.36
CA GLU A 19 -7.04 -8.46 1.09
C GLU A 19 -6.40 -7.10 0.83
N TYR A 20 -5.92 -6.45 1.89
CA TYR A 20 -5.13 -5.23 1.81
C TYR A 20 -4.11 -5.14 2.94
N TRP A 21 -3.11 -4.28 2.75
CA TRP A 21 -2.07 -3.99 3.73
C TRP A 21 -2.04 -2.50 4.04
N SER A 22 -1.97 -2.14 5.32
CA SER A 22 -1.78 -0.75 5.72
C SER A 22 -0.35 -0.30 5.43
N ALA A 23 -0.18 0.87 4.81
CA ALA A 23 1.14 1.47 4.61
C ALA A 23 1.91 1.68 5.93
N ARG A 24 1.19 1.85 7.05
CA ARG A 24 1.77 2.02 8.40
C ARG A 24 2.39 0.73 8.96
N GLU A 25 1.93 -0.43 8.53
CA GLU A 25 2.50 -1.72 8.97
C GLU A 25 3.51 -2.24 7.95
N LEU A 26 3.20 -2.04 6.67
CA LEU A 26 4.02 -2.50 5.56
C LEU A 26 5.42 -1.87 5.55
N HIS A 27 5.55 -0.59 5.94
CA HIS A 27 6.87 0.06 5.96
C HIS A 27 7.83 -0.61 6.94
N THR A 28 7.35 -1.07 8.09
CA THR A 28 8.17 -1.74 9.10
C THR A 28 8.61 -3.12 8.62
N VAL A 29 7.73 -3.87 7.95
CA VAL A 29 8.07 -5.19 7.38
C VAL A 29 9.08 -5.10 6.24
N LEU A 30 9.10 -3.96 5.55
CA LEU A 30 10.06 -3.65 4.48
C LEU A 30 11.29 -2.88 4.97
N ASP A 31 11.48 -2.74 6.30
CA ASP A 31 12.58 -2.01 6.93
C ASP A 31 12.72 -0.53 6.50
N TYR A 32 11.63 0.11 6.10
CA TYR A 32 11.58 1.55 5.87
C TYR A 32 11.39 2.32 7.19
N ILE A 33 12.27 3.29 7.41
CA ILE A 33 12.27 4.19 8.59
C ILE A 33 10.94 4.95 8.73
N LYS A 34 10.30 5.31 7.60
CA LYS A 34 9.02 6.02 7.56
C LYS A 34 8.16 5.53 6.41
N TRP A 35 6.84 5.48 6.63
CA TRP A 35 5.86 5.07 5.63
C TRP A 35 5.79 5.99 4.39
N ASP A 36 6.14 7.27 4.51
CA ASP A 36 6.15 8.23 3.39
C ASP A 36 7.26 7.90 2.37
N LYS A 37 8.39 7.36 2.82
CA LYS A 37 9.46 6.87 1.93
C LYS A 37 8.98 5.74 1.01
N PHE A 38 8.01 4.96 1.46
CA PHE A 38 7.38 3.93 0.63
C PHE A 38 6.62 4.54 -0.56
N LEU A 39 6.03 5.73 -0.42
CA LEU A 39 5.37 6.43 -1.54
C LEU A 39 6.35 6.75 -2.67
N HIS A 40 7.59 7.14 -2.35
CA HIS A 40 8.61 7.41 -3.38
C HIS A 40 8.96 6.15 -4.18
N VAL A 41 8.91 4.98 -3.54
CA VAL A 41 9.17 3.70 -4.21
C VAL A 41 8.02 3.34 -5.14
N ILE A 42 6.78 3.58 -4.72
CA ILE A 42 5.59 3.43 -5.59
C ILE A 42 5.68 4.39 -6.79
N ASP A 43 6.06 5.66 -6.56
CA ASP A 43 6.23 6.63 -7.65
C ASP A 43 7.30 6.17 -8.64
N LYS A 44 8.44 5.67 -8.14
CA LYS A 44 9.50 5.11 -8.99
C LYS A 44 9.01 3.88 -9.77
N ALA A 45 8.19 3.03 -9.17
CA ALA A 45 7.62 1.86 -9.83
C ALA A 45 6.64 2.27 -10.96
N LYS A 46 5.80 3.29 -10.72
CA LYS A 46 4.93 3.88 -11.76
C LYS A 46 5.72 4.42 -12.94
N ARG A 47 6.75 5.24 -12.67
CA ARG A 47 7.65 5.75 -13.73
C ARG A 47 8.35 4.63 -14.49
N SER A 48 8.78 3.57 -13.80
CA SER A 48 9.40 2.42 -14.47
C SER A 48 8.41 1.65 -15.35
N CYS A 49 7.13 1.61 -14.98
CA CYS A 49 6.06 1.01 -15.77
C CYS A 49 5.81 1.83 -17.05
N GLU A 50 5.73 3.16 -16.92
CA GLU A 50 5.62 4.07 -18.06
C GLU A 50 6.82 3.95 -19.01
N ASN A 51 8.03 3.89 -18.45
CA ASN A 51 9.25 3.72 -19.22
C ASN A 51 9.31 2.36 -19.96
N SER A 52 8.60 1.34 -19.50
CA SER A 52 8.48 0.04 -20.19
C SER A 52 7.35 0.00 -21.21
N GLY A 53 6.73 1.13 -21.52
CA GLY A 53 5.61 1.25 -22.46
C GLY A 53 4.29 0.73 -21.92
N GLN A 54 4.19 0.50 -20.60
CA GLN A 54 2.98 0.07 -19.92
C GLN A 54 2.31 1.27 -19.24
N SER A 55 1.00 1.43 -19.40
CA SER A 55 0.27 2.49 -18.71
C SER A 55 0.24 2.21 -17.21
N SER A 56 0.77 3.14 -16.41
CA SER A 56 0.77 3.03 -14.95
C SER A 56 -0.67 2.97 -14.39
N GLU A 57 -1.65 3.55 -15.07
CA GLU A 57 -3.06 3.53 -14.66
C GLU A 57 -3.67 2.12 -14.69
N ASN A 58 -3.21 1.25 -15.61
CA ASN A 58 -3.69 -0.12 -15.72
C ASN A 58 -3.17 -1.03 -14.60
N HIS A 59 -2.01 -0.69 -14.03
CA HIS A 59 -1.29 -1.51 -13.05
C HIS A 59 -1.32 -0.93 -11.64
N PHE A 60 -1.57 0.38 -11.52
CA PHE A 60 -1.66 1.10 -10.25
C PHE A 60 -2.99 1.86 -10.20
N PRO A 61 -4.14 1.15 -10.11
CA PRO A 61 -5.44 1.79 -9.99
C PRO A 61 -5.42 2.74 -8.79
N ARG A 62 -5.92 3.96 -8.99
CA ARG A 62 -6.06 4.94 -7.90
C ARG A 62 -7.00 4.30 -6.87
N VAL A 63 -6.51 4.08 -5.65
CA VAL A 63 -7.33 3.50 -4.59
C VAL A 63 -8.43 4.51 -4.25
N GLU A 64 -9.61 4.33 -4.83
CA GLU A 64 -10.82 5.01 -4.41
C GLU A 64 -11.43 4.21 -3.26
N LYS A 65 -11.11 4.59 -2.01
CA LYS A 65 -11.91 4.16 -0.86
C LYS A 65 -12.15 5.30 0.10
N LEU A 66 -13.44 5.59 0.29
CA LEU A 66 -14.04 6.64 1.11
C LEU A 66 -13.45 6.66 2.52
N VAL A 67 -12.83 7.79 2.88
CA VAL A 67 -12.52 8.09 4.26
C VAL A 67 -13.84 8.42 4.95
N LYS A 68 -14.44 7.44 5.66
CA LYS A 68 -15.44 7.77 6.68
C LYS A 68 -14.65 8.31 7.86
N ILE A 69 -14.39 9.61 7.84
CA ILE A 69 -13.84 10.37 8.96
C ILE A 69 -14.86 10.29 10.11
N GLY A 70 -14.69 9.32 10.99
CA GLY A 70 -15.24 9.37 12.34
C GLY A 70 -14.35 10.28 13.18
N TRP A 71 -14.50 11.59 13.02
CA TRP A 71 -14.02 12.53 14.02
C TRP A 71 -15.11 12.66 15.08
N ASN A 72 -15.02 11.85 16.13
CA ASN A 72 -15.70 12.12 17.39
C ASN A 72 -14.66 11.94 18.50
N ASN A 73 -14.17 13.07 18.98
CA ASN A 73 -13.71 13.30 20.35
C ASN A 73 -13.56 14.82 20.53
N ALA A 74 -14.69 15.47 20.83
CA ALA A 74 -14.81 16.71 21.61
C ALA A 74 -16.28 16.85 22.02
#